data_AF-A0A1V1P0Y2-F1
#
_entry.id   AF-A0A1V1P0Y2-F1
#
_cell.length_a   1.000
_cell.length_b   1.000
_cell.length_c   1.000
_cell.angle_alpha   90.00
_cell.angle_beta   90.00
_cell.angle_gamma   90.00
#
_symmetry.space_group_name_H-M   'P 1'
#
loop_
_entity.id
_entity.type
_entity.pdbx_description
1 polymer ?
#
loop_
_entity_poly.entity_id
_entity_poly.type
_entity_poly.pdbx_seq_one_letter_code
_entity_poly.pdbx_strand_id
1 'polypeptide(L)'
;MTQYSDKTIIIRPSGVWDTRSPLIKFNQNNHYINQIYYYSILSFTKVQVECSDFDENTLASTFFCHRKKSNLARNVWSAFKKSFPSDIKGNRNPPTISDVQRISYLSVHAITEYALIKYGALFESYAQCWALNYLLSRLENGFLLTKKESDLVQKFSPRNKRNNFIPGWPHIYKSIPIIYDLLSDEPHIKTNPLTKNEVNEPINSKTNAFTVINLWRDWRNSIVHKSGMINERFYNKNKQVWTDMQKLFPKNIELLKGGRLPCDHTTFRAVTTVHSRAAKAMRDLLVKTSNERRGHVHAPGKAWNYNKQGLMPPEKIPDKLPPLLMKGDHNSSFLWATDNSYRRKVSKFYY
;
A
#
# COMPACT_ATOMS: atom_id res chain seq x y z
N MET A 1 15.68 -17.41 -33.05
CA MET A 1 15.37 -17.54 -31.61
C MET A 1 16.43 -16.80 -30.82
N THR A 2 16.14 -15.60 -30.31
CA THR A 2 16.95 -15.03 -29.22
C THR A 2 16.54 -15.77 -27.95
N GLN A 3 17.33 -16.77 -27.58
CA GLN A 3 17.23 -17.42 -26.27
C GLN A 3 17.44 -16.32 -25.23
N TYR A 4 16.37 -15.91 -24.55
CA TYR A 4 16.51 -15.03 -23.39
C TYR A 4 17.39 -15.79 -22.39
N SER A 5 18.55 -15.21 -22.05
CA SER A 5 19.44 -15.81 -21.05
C SER A 5 18.68 -15.99 -19.73
N ASP A 6 19.03 -17.01 -18.93
CA ASP A 6 18.42 -17.27 -17.62
C ASP A 6 18.45 -16.05 -16.65
N LYS A 7 19.24 -15.01 -16.97
CA LYS A 7 19.31 -13.74 -16.23
C LYS A 7 18.12 -12.80 -16.49
N THR A 8 17.28 -13.09 -17.49
CA THR A 8 16.10 -12.29 -17.89
C THR A 8 14.78 -12.87 -17.34
N ILE A 9 14.85 -13.95 -16.55
CA ILE A 9 13.67 -14.60 -15.99
C ILE A 9 13.10 -13.73 -14.88
N ILE A 10 11.87 -13.25 -15.08
CA ILE A 10 11.07 -12.63 -14.01
C ILE A 10 10.50 -13.75 -13.14
N ILE A 11 11.11 -13.95 -11.98
CA ILE A 11 10.70 -14.99 -11.01
C ILE A 11 9.84 -14.34 -9.93
N ARG A 12 8.75 -15.04 -9.60
CA ARG A 12 7.67 -14.56 -8.76
C ARG A 12 7.86 -14.94 -7.28
N PRO A 13 8.24 -14.06 -6.33
CA PRO A 13 8.21 -14.40 -4.89
C PRO A 13 6.79 -14.77 -4.40
N SER A 14 6.60 -15.58 -3.37
CA SER A 14 5.24 -15.82 -2.83
C SER A 14 4.72 -14.60 -2.06
N GLY A 15 3.41 -14.35 -2.07
CA GLY A 15 2.75 -13.31 -1.26
C GLY A 15 2.64 -11.90 -1.87
N VAL A 16 3.52 -11.51 -2.79
CA VAL A 16 3.34 -10.29 -3.64
C VAL A 16 2.47 -10.61 -4.88
N TRP A 17 2.10 -11.88 -5.10
CA TRP A 17 1.84 -12.41 -6.45
C TRP A 17 0.45 -12.98 -6.74
N ASP A 18 -0.49 -12.94 -5.81
CA ASP A 18 -1.81 -13.57 -6.06
C ASP A 18 -2.67 -12.81 -7.07
N THR A 19 -2.26 -11.62 -7.53
CA THR A 19 -3.15 -10.77 -8.32
C THR A 19 -2.56 -10.39 -9.67
N ARG A 20 -3.01 -11.12 -10.69
CA ARG A 20 -3.08 -10.63 -12.08
C ARG A 20 -4.10 -9.47 -12.26
N SER A 21 -4.75 -9.07 -11.17
CA SER A 21 -5.52 -7.83 -11.04
C SER A 21 -5.08 -7.03 -9.80
N PRO A 22 -3.88 -6.41 -9.82
CA PRO A 22 -3.34 -5.67 -8.66
C PRO A 22 -4.32 -4.62 -8.13
N LEU A 23 -5.08 -3.99 -9.03
CA LEU A 23 -6.05 -2.96 -8.66
C LEU A 23 -7.25 -3.52 -7.88
N ILE A 24 -7.73 -4.73 -8.19
CA ILE A 24 -8.83 -5.35 -7.43
C ILE A 24 -8.41 -5.60 -5.99
N LYS A 25 -7.22 -6.18 -5.79
CA LYS A 25 -6.72 -6.44 -4.43
C LYS A 25 -6.39 -5.16 -3.68
N PHE A 26 -5.84 -4.17 -4.38
CA PHE A 26 -5.65 -2.83 -3.84
C PHE A 26 -6.99 -2.26 -3.35
N ASN A 27 -8.04 -2.33 -4.16
CA ASN A 27 -9.37 -1.83 -3.80
C ASN A 27 -10.00 -2.61 -2.63
N GLN A 28 -9.87 -3.94 -2.59
CA GLN A 28 -10.35 -4.76 -1.48
C GLN A 28 -9.64 -4.42 -0.17
N ASN A 29 -8.30 -4.34 -0.20
CA ASN A 29 -7.51 -3.98 0.99
C ASN A 29 -7.75 -2.52 1.40
N ASN A 30 -7.91 -1.60 0.45
CA ASN A 30 -8.31 -0.21 0.71
C ASN A 30 -9.67 -0.16 1.43
N HIS A 31 -10.65 -0.93 0.96
CA HIS A 31 -11.95 -1.01 1.61
C HIS A 31 -11.83 -1.54 3.04
N TYR A 32 -11.06 -2.60 3.26
CA TYR A 32 -10.83 -3.17 4.59
C TYR A 32 -10.12 -2.19 5.54
N ILE A 33 -9.08 -1.49 5.08
CA ILE A 33 -8.40 -0.45 5.86
C ILE A 33 -9.38 0.67 6.24
N ASN A 34 -10.20 1.14 5.29
CA ASN A 34 -11.21 2.15 5.55
C ASN A 34 -12.25 1.66 6.57
N GLN A 35 -12.76 0.42 6.42
CA GLN A 35 -13.72 -0.16 7.35
C GLN A 35 -13.17 -0.19 8.78
N ILE A 36 -11.94 -0.69 8.97
CA ILE A 36 -11.28 -0.69 10.29
C ILE A 36 -11.16 0.74 10.81
N TYR A 37 -10.63 1.65 9.99
CA TYR A 37 -10.41 3.03 10.38
C TYR A 37 -11.71 3.72 10.84
N TYR A 38 -12.75 3.72 10.00
CA TYR A 38 -14.02 4.35 10.33
C TYR A 38 -14.74 3.67 11.49
N TYR A 39 -14.71 2.33 11.56
CA TYR A 39 -15.30 1.60 12.67
C TYR A 39 -14.62 1.94 14.01
N SER A 40 -13.29 2.02 14.02
CA SER A 40 -12.53 2.44 15.20
C SER A 40 -12.84 3.87 15.60
N ILE A 41 -12.87 4.82 14.64
CA ILE A 41 -13.24 6.21 14.91
C ILE A 41 -14.65 6.30 15.51
N LEU A 42 -15.64 5.65 14.90
CA LEU A 42 -17.02 5.60 15.42
C LEU A 42 -17.08 5.01 16.83
N SER A 43 -16.28 3.98 17.09
CA SER A 43 -16.21 3.35 18.41
C SER A 43 -15.63 4.30 19.47
N PHE A 44 -14.54 5.01 19.15
CA PHE A 44 -13.93 5.99 20.05
C PHE A 44 -14.84 7.19 20.30
N THR A 45 -15.46 7.72 19.25
CA THR A 45 -16.45 8.82 19.38
C THR A 45 -17.65 8.40 20.20
N LYS A 46 -18.17 7.18 19.99
CA LYS A 46 -19.26 6.66 20.81
C LYS A 46 -18.87 6.58 22.29
N VAL A 47 -17.67 6.08 22.59
CA VAL A 47 -17.17 6.05 23.98
C VAL A 47 -17.05 7.46 24.55
N GLN A 48 -16.56 8.44 23.78
CA GLN A 48 -16.44 9.84 24.24
C GLN A 48 -17.81 10.43 24.63
N VAL A 49 -18.83 10.21 23.79
CA VAL A 49 -20.21 10.67 24.05
C VAL A 49 -20.82 9.92 25.23
N GLU A 50 -20.73 8.59 25.28
CA GLU A 50 -21.32 7.82 26.39
C GLU A 50 -20.62 8.11 27.73
N CYS A 51 -19.33 8.48 27.73
CA CYS A 51 -18.59 8.85 28.93
C CYS A 51 -18.90 10.26 29.43
N SER A 52 -19.44 11.18 28.60
CA SER A 52 -19.73 12.55 29.05
C SER A 52 -20.86 12.61 30.08
N ASP A 53 -21.65 11.55 30.21
CA ASP A 53 -22.76 11.44 31.16
C ASP A 53 -22.29 11.01 32.57
N PHE A 54 -21.00 10.73 32.75
CA PHE A 54 -20.42 10.26 34.02
C PHE A 54 -19.48 11.30 34.62
N ASP A 55 -19.40 11.34 35.95
CA ASP A 55 -18.39 12.14 36.66
C ASP A 55 -16.97 11.61 36.36
N GLU A 56 -16.03 12.53 36.13
CA GLU A 56 -14.67 12.26 35.68
C GLU A 56 -13.91 11.31 36.60
N ASN A 57 -14.16 11.40 37.91
CA ASN A 57 -13.51 10.60 38.95
C ASN A 57 -14.16 9.21 39.13
N THR A 58 -15.27 8.95 38.46
CA THR A 58 -15.93 7.63 38.52
C THR A 58 -14.98 6.57 37.99
N LEU A 59 -14.96 5.41 38.64
CA LEU A 59 -14.19 4.26 38.15
C LEU A 59 -14.72 3.82 36.78
N ALA A 60 -13.83 3.68 35.80
CA ALA A 60 -14.19 3.22 34.45
C ALA A 60 -14.88 1.86 34.46
N SER A 61 -14.63 1.03 35.48
CA SER A 61 -15.35 -0.22 35.66
C SER A 61 -16.87 -0.02 35.68
N THR A 62 -17.37 1.05 36.31
CA THR A 62 -18.81 1.34 36.40
C THR A 62 -19.43 1.53 35.02
N PHE A 63 -18.74 2.25 34.12
CA PHE A 63 -19.13 2.41 32.73
C PHE A 63 -19.11 1.08 31.95
N PHE A 64 -18.07 0.26 32.14
CA PHE A 64 -17.94 -1.02 31.42
C PHE A 64 -18.63 -2.21 32.09
N CYS A 65 -19.24 -2.03 33.27
CA CYS A 65 -19.82 -3.11 34.09
C CYS A 65 -20.96 -3.86 33.37
N HIS A 66 -21.76 -3.18 32.55
CA HIS A 66 -22.87 -3.79 31.80
C HIS A 66 -22.44 -4.53 30.51
N ARG A 67 -21.17 -4.44 30.10
CA ARG A 67 -20.66 -5.02 28.83
C ARG A 67 -19.83 -6.31 29.00
N LYS A 68 -19.76 -6.90 30.20
CA LYS A 68 -19.04 -8.18 30.50
C LYS A 68 -19.77 -9.45 30.05
N LYS A 69 -20.73 -9.36 29.12
CA LYS A 69 -21.59 -10.47 28.70
C LYS A 69 -20.84 -11.57 27.93
N SER A 70 -19.70 -11.27 27.30
CA SER A 70 -18.88 -12.26 26.57
C SER A 70 -17.49 -12.47 27.17
N ASN A 71 -16.92 -13.67 26.96
CA ASN A 71 -15.54 -13.99 27.35
C ASN A 71 -14.53 -13.03 26.70
N LEU A 72 -14.75 -12.67 25.43
CA LEU A 72 -13.91 -11.73 24.70
C LEU A 72 -13.89 -10.35 25.37
N ALA A 73 -15.06 -9.80 25.73
CA ALA A 73 -15.15 -8.49 26.38
C ALA A 73 -14.44 -8.49 27.75
N ARG A 74 -14.55 -9.57 28.52
CA ARG A 74 -13.84 -9.73 29.80
C ARG A 74 -12.33 -9.74 29.61
N ASN A 75 -11.82 -10.44 28.60
CA ASN A 75 -10.40 -10.50 28.29
C ASN A 75 -9.85 -9.15 27.84
N VAL A 76 -10.56 -8.45 26.94
CA VAL A 76 -10.19 -7.10 26.49
C VAL A 76 -10.18 -6.11 27.65
N TRP A 77 -11.20 -6.14 28.51
CA TRP A 77 -11.23 -5.30 29.72
C TRP A 77 -10.06 -5.59 30.67
N SER A 78 -9.75 -6.86 30.89
CA SER A 78 -8.61 -7.27 31.73
C SER A 78 -7.29 -6.76 31.14
N ALA A 79 -7.09 -6.87 29.82
CA ALA A 79 -5.92 -6.35 29.15
C ALA A 79 -5.82 -4.81 29.25
N PHE A 80 -6.93 -4.10 29.03
CA PHE A 80 -7.00 -2.65 29.16
C PHE A 80 -6.67 -2.18 30.58
N LYS A 81 -7.25 -2.80 31.62
CA LYS A 81 -6.93 -2.46 33.01
C LYS A 81 -5.44 -2.67 33.32
N LYS A 82 -4.83 -3.72 32.74
CA LYS A 82 -3.41 -4.04 32.93
C LYS A 82 -2.45 -3.12 32.17
N SER A 83 -2.91 -2.36 31.17
CA SER A 83 -2.04 -1.44 30.41
C SER A 83 -1.76 -0.13 31.13
N PHE A 84 -2.46 0.18 32.22
CA PHE A 84 -2.15 1.33 33.05
C PHE A 84 -0.87 1.07 33.87
N PRO A 85 0.03 2.06 33.95
CA PRO A 85 1.26 1.92 34.71
C PRO A 85 0.96 1.70 36.20
N SER A 86 1.81 0.92 36.86
CA SER A 86 1.85 0.88 38.32
C SER A 86 2.44 2.19 38.86
N ASP A 87 2.02 2.59 40.06
CA ASP A 87 2.64 3.67 40.79
C ASP A 87 4.07 3.29 41.25
N ILE A 88 4.77 4.25 41.86
CA ILE A 88 6.14 4.05 42.39
C ILE A 88 6.19 2.95 43.46
N LYS A 89 5.07 2.64 44.11
CA LYS A 89 4.92 1.59 45.12
C LYS A 89 4.49 0.24 44.52
N GLY A 90 4.36 0.15 43.20
CA GLY A 90 3.92 -1.04 42.48
C GLY A 90 2.40 -1.24 42.42
N ASN A 91 1.61 -0.37 43.07
CA ASN A 91 0.15 -0.48 43.09
C ASN A 91 -0.45 -0.04 41.75
N ARG A 92 -1.51 -0.75 41.32
CA ARG A 92 -2.25 -0.40 40.11
C ARG A 92 -3.49 0.40 40.48
N ASN A 93 -3.46 1.69 40.19
CA ASN A 93 -4.65 2.52 40.29
C ASN A 93 -5.65 2.09 39.20
N PRO A 94 -6.93 1.84 39.56
CA PRO A 94 -7.94 1.53 38.57
C PRO A 94 -8.20 2.76 37.68
N PRO A 95 -8.44 2.56 36.37
CA PRO A 95 -8.70 3.68 35.48
C PRO A 95 -10.03 4.37 35.79
N THR A 96 -10.04 5.69 35.60
CA THR A 96 -11.21 6.57 35.77
C THR A 96 -11.92 6.85 34.43
N ILE A 97 -13.08 7.50 34.47
CA ILE A 97 -13.75 7.98 33.25
C ILE A 97 -12.89 9.01 32.52
N SER A 98 -12.23 9.92 33.25
CA SER A 98 -11.29 10.88 32.68
C SER A 98 -10.17 10.19 31.90
N ASP A 99 -9.63 9.09 32.44
CA ASP A 99 -8.63 8.28 31.73
C ASP A 99 -9.15 7.69 30.42
N VAL A 100 -10.38 7.17 30.44
CA VAL A 100 -11.03 6.56 29.25
C VAL A 100 -11.27 7.62 28.17
N GLN A 101 -11.80 8.79 28.55
CA GLN A 101 -12.01 9.90 27.63
C GLN A 101 -10.68 10.36 27.01
N ARG A 102 -9.65 10.61 27.83
CA ARG A 102 -8.32 11.00 27.38
C ARG A 102 -7.71 9.98 26.44
N ILE A 103 -7.74 8.69 26.79
CA ILE A 103 -7.21 7.62 25.92
C ILE A 103 -8.00 7.52 24.62
N SER A 104 -9.33 7.70 24.66
CA SER A 104 -10.15 7.69 23.45
C SER A 104 -9.74 8.82 22.49
N TYR A 105 -9.51 10.04 23.00
CA TYR A 105 -8.97 11.15 22.20
C TYR A 105 -7.61 10.84 21.59
N LEU A 106 -6.67 10.29 22.37
CA LEU A 106 -5.36 9.89 21.86
C LEU A 106 -5.44 8.74 20.85
N SER A 107 -6.41 7.85 21.02
CA SER A 107 -6.60 6.68 20.14
C SER A 107 -7.07 7.07 18.75
N VAL A 108 -7.82 8.18 18.60
CA VAL A 108 -8.19 8.75 17.29
C VAL A 108 -6.94 9.14 16.49
N HIS A 109 -5.95 9.75 17.15
CA HIS A 109 -4.69 10.08 16.50
C HIS A 109 -3.89 8.82 16.15
N ALA A 110 -3.76 7.88 17.10
CA ALA A 110 -3.01 6.64 16.90
C ALA A 110 -3.59 5.77 15.77
N ILE A 111 -4.92 5.65 15.66
CA ILE A 111 -5.55 4.89 14.58
C ILE A 111 -5.37 5.57 13.22
N THR A 112 -5.32 6.91 13.19
CA THR A 112 -5.04 7.66 11.97
C THR A 112 -3.60 7.45 11.50
N GLU A 113 -2.62 7.54 12.40
CA GLU A 113 -1.22 7.20 12.09
C GLU A 113 -1.08 5.77 11.56
N TYR A 114 -1.72 4.81 12.24
CA TYR A 114 -1.71 3.41 11.82
C TYR A 114 -2.32 3.22 10.42
N ALA A 115 -3.46 3.86 10.15
CA ALA A 115 -4.12 3.79 8.85
C ALA A 115 -3.25 4.40 7.73
N LEU A 116 -2.59 5.54 7.98
CA LEU A 116 -1.64 6.16 7.06
C LEU A 116 -0.45 5.23 6.74
N ILE A 117 0.13 4.58 7.76
CA ILE A 117 1.23 3.63 7.59
C ILE A 117 0.78 2.44 6.73
N LYS A 118 -0.36 1.84 7.06
CA LYS A 118 -0.90 0.67 6.36
C LYS A 118 -1.22 1.00 4.91
N TYR A 119 -1.77 2.18 4.68
CA TYR A 119 -2.17 2.59 3.34
C TYR A 119 -0.98 2.93 2.44
N GLY A 120 0.05 3.60 2.98
CA GLY A 120 1.31 3.80 2.25
C GLY A 120 2.00 2.47 1.90
N ALA A 121 2.00 1.50 2.82
CA ALA A 121 2.52 0.16 2.55
C ALA A 121 1.69 -0.58 1.48
N LEU A 122 0.36 -0.44 1.50
CA LEU A 122 -0.52 -1.02 0.49
C LEU A 122 -0.20 -0.49 -0.92
N PHE A 123 0.05 0.81 -1.06
CA PHE A 123 0.44 1.38 -2.36
C PHE A 123 1.82 0.90 -2.81
N GLU A 124 2.80 0.80 -1.90
CA GLU A 124 4.11 0.24 -2.25
C GLU A 124 3.98 -1.21 -2.76
N SER A 125 3.18 -2.05 -2.09
CA SER A 125 2.88 -3.41 -2.56
C SER A 125 2.17 -3.41 -3.91
N TYR A 126 1.19 -2.53 -4.13
CA TYR A 126 0.55 -2.38 -5.43
C TYR A 126 1.56 -2.03 -6.54
N ALA A 127 2.45 -1.06 -6.30
CA ALA A 127 3.44 -0.64 -7.27
C ALA A 127 4.42 -1.78 -7.61
N GLN A 128 4.80 -2.59 -6.62
CA GLN A 128 5.62 -3.79 -6.83
C GLN A 128 4.92 -4.78 -7.75
N CYS A 129 3.67 -5.14 -7.46
CA CYS A 129 2.86 -6.03 -8.30
C CYS A 129 2.70 -5.46 -9.71
N TRP A 130 2.43 -4.16 -9.82
CA TRP A 130 2.25 -3.47 -11.08
C TRP A 130 3.52 -3.53 -11.94
N ALA A 131 4.69 -3.22 -11.36
CA ALA A 131 5.96 -3.18 -12.07
C ALA A 131 6.31 -4.55 -12.66
N LEU A 132 6.06 -5.62 -11.91
CA LEU A 132 6.26 -6.99 -12.36
C LEU A 132 5.36 -7.34 -13.55
N ASN A 133 4.08 -6.95 -13.49
CA ASN A 133 3.15 -7.17 -14.61
C ASN A 133 3.53 -6.33 -15.85
N TYR A 134 4.00 -5.09 -15.64
CA TYR A 134 4.49 -4.24 -16.72
C TYR A 134 5.70 -4.86 -17.43
N LEU A 135 6.71 -5.29 -16.66
CA LEU A 135 7.93 -5.91 -17.19
C LEU A 135 7.63 -7.22 -17.92
N LEU A 136 6.71 -8.03 -17.41
CA LEU A 136 6.25 -9.23 -18.09
C LEU A 136 5.53 -8.91 -19.40
N SER A 137 4.61 -7.95 -19.38
CA SER A 137 3.88 -7.53 -20.58
C SER A 137 4.82 -7.01 -21.67
N ARG A 138 5.90 -6.31 -21.30
CA ARG A 138 6.95 -5.88 -22.25
C ARG A 138 7.59 -7.09 -22.95
N LEU A 139 8.01 -8.09 -22.18
CA LEU A 139 8.63 -9.31 -22.70
C LEU A 139 7.67 -10.13 -23.57
N GLU A 140 6.42 -10.31 -23.15
CA GLU A 140 5.38 -11.06 -23.89
C GLU A 140 5.02 -10.41 -25.23
N ASN A 141 5.15 -9.09 -25.33
CA ASN A 141 4.96 -8.35 -26.58
C ASN A 141 6.23 -8.28 -27.44
N GLY A 142 7.30 -9.00 -27.08
CA GLY A 142 8.55 -9.06 -27.85
C GLY A 142 9.46 -7.86 -27.70
N PHE A 143 9.20 -6.95 -26.75
CA PHE A 143 10.09 -5.82 -26.50
C PHE A 143 11.30 -6.21 -25.66
N LEU A 144 12.45 -5.61 -25.96
CA LEU A 144 13.64 -5.71 -25.12
C LEU A 144 13.49 -4.85 -23.86
N LEU A 145 13.93 -5.38 -22.72
CA LEU A 145 14.06 -4.61 -21.50
C LEU A 145 15.27 -3.66 -21.60
N THR A 146 15.09 -2.44 -21.14
CA THR A 146 16.21 -1.51 -20.92
C THR A 146 17.13 -2.05 -19.82
N LYS A 147 18.34 -1.49 -19.72
CA LYS A 147 19.29 -1.82 -18.63
C LYS A 147 18.66 -1.62 -17.25
N LYS A 148 17.96 -0.50 -17.03
CA LYS A 148 17.34 -0.17 -15.73
C LYS A 148 16.17 -1.10 -15.38
N GLU A 149 15.40 -1.54 -16.37
CA GLU A 149 14.34 -2.53 -16.19
C GLU A 149 14.92 -3.91 -15.90
N SER A 150 15.98 -4.30 -16.60
CA SER A 150 16.70 -5.56 -16.36
C SER A 150 17.29 -5.60 -14.95
N ASP A 151 17.89 -4.50 -14.48
CA ASP A 151 18.36 -4.36 -13.10
C ASP A 151 17.20 -4.48 -12.10
N LEU A 152 16.03 -3.92 -12.43
CA LEU A 152 14.84 -4.02 -11.57
C LEU A 152 14.34 -5.47 -11.49
N VAL A 153 14.30 -6.21 -12.60
CA VAL A 153 13.98 -7.65 -12.64
C VAL A 153 14.90 -8.44 -11.72
N GLN A 154 16.22 -8.20 -11.82
CA GLN A 154 17.19 -8.85 -10.95
C GLN A 154 16.97 -8.52 -9.49
N LYS A 155 16.49 -7.31 -9.17
CA LYS A 155 16.21 -6.93 -7.78
C LYS A 155 14.93 -7.56 -7.22
N PHE A 156 13.93 -7.82 -8.05
CA PHE A 156 12.74 -8.58 -7.67
C PHE A 156 13.01 -10.08 -7.56
N SER A 157 14.07 -10.57 -8.21
CA SER A 157 14.38 -12.00 -8.25
C SER A 157 14.70 -12.55 -6.85
N PRO A 158 13.98 -13.58 -6.38
CA PRO A 158 14.29 -14.25 -5.11
C PRO A 158 15.62 -15.02 -5.17
N ARG A 159 16.22 -15.16 -6.37
CA ARG A 159 17.55 -15.78 -6.54
C ARG A 159 18.69 -14.83 -6.18
N ASN A 160 18.43 -13.51 -6.14
CA ASN A 160 19.46 -12.55 -5.79
C ASN A 160 19.64 -12.49 -4.27
N LYS A 161 20.48 -13.37 -3.73
CA LYS A 161 20.79 -13.45 -2.29
C LYS A 161 21.42 -12.18 -1.71
N ARG A 162 21.98 -11.31 -2.56
CA ARG A 162 22.51 -10.01 -2.12
C ARG A 162 21.40 -9.00 -1.82
N ASN A 163 20.16 -9.27 -2.25
CA ASN A 163 19.02 -8.42 -1.97
C ASN A 163 18.22 -8.95 -0.78
N ASN A 164 18.41 -8.29 0.36
CA ASN A 164 17.60 -8.54 1.55
C ASN A 164 16.20 -7.91 1.48
N PHE A 165 15.91 -7.10 0.44
CA PHE A 165 14.66 -6.33 0.35
C PHE A 165 14.09 -6.30 -1.07
N ILE A 166 12.77 -6.41 -1.16
CA ILE A 166 12.00 -6.21 -2.39
C ILE A 166 12.07 -4.71 -2.78
N PRO A 167 12.28 -4.36 -4.06
CA PRO A 167 12.28 -2.98 -4.52
C PRO A 167 11.06 -2.17 -4.06
N GLY A 168 11.30 -1.05 -3.36
CA GLY A 168 10.25 -0.09 -3.04
C GLY A 168 9.94 0.88 -4.18
N TRP A 169 8.96 1.77 -3.97
CA TRP A 169 8.53 2.79 -4.94
C TRP A 169 9.68 3.53 -5.64
N PRO A 170 10.73 4.03 -4.94
CA PRO A 170 11.84 4.72 -5.59
C PRO A 170 12.65 3.91 -6.58
N HIS A 171 12.78 2.61 -6.35
CA HIS A 171 13.47 1.74 -7.30
C HIS A 171 12.61 1.50 -8.53
N ILE A 172 11.29 1.39 -8.35
CA ILE A 172 10.33 1.14 -9.43
C ILE A 172 10.27 2.34 -10.39
N TYR A 173 9.94 3.54 -9.92
CA TYR A 173 9.78 4.69 -10.82
C TYR A 173 11.10 5.15 -11.48
N LYS A 174 12.25 4.92 -10.84
CA LYS A 174 13.56 5.21 -11.44
C LYS A 174 13.92 4.25 -12.57
N SER A 175 13.39 3.03 -12.50
CA SER A 175 13.64 1.97 -13.48
C SER A 175 12.61 1.91 -14.59
N ILE A 176 11.40 2.44 -14.38
CA ILE A 176 10.32 2.49 -15.38
C ILE A 176 9.93 3.97 -15.59
N PRO A 177 10.65 4.72 -16.46
CA PRO A 177 10.50 6.17 -16.58
C PRO A 177 9.10 6.64 -16.98
N ILE A 178 8.36 5.83 -17.76
CA ILE A 178 6.99 6.16 -18.17
C ILE A 178 6.02 6.35 -16.98
N ILE A 179 6.36 5.85 -15.78
CA ILE A 179 5.60 6.14 -14.55
C ILE A 179 5.70 7.62 -14.19
N TYR A 180 6.88 8.22 -14.35
CA TYR A 180 7.08 9.64 -14.06
C TYR A 180 6.21 10.48 -14.98
N ASP A 181 6.26 10.21 -16.30
CA ASP A 181 5.47 10.95 -17.29
C ASP A 181 3.99 10.81 -16.98
N LEU A 182 3.51 9.56 -16.84
CA LEU A 182 2.11 9.25 -16.51
C LEU A 182 1.62 10.00 -15.27
N LEU A 183 2.37 9.98 -14.18
CA LEU A 183 1.91 10.53 -12.89
C LEU A 183 2.23 12.02 -12.74
N SER A 184 3.06 12.59 -13.61
CA SER A 184 3.33 14.02 -13.61
C SER A 184 2.22 14.81 -14.30
N ASP A 185 1.56 14.18 -15.28
CA ASP A 185 0.41 14.74 -15.99
C ASP A 185 -0.90 14.59 -15.20
N GLU A 186 -0.93 13.72 -14.20
CA GLU A 186 -2.13 13.43 -13.41
C GLU A 186 -2.31 14.41 -12.23
N PRO A 187 -3.53 14.95 -12.02
CA PRO A 187 -3.85 15.69 -10.82
C PRO A 187 -3.87 14.77 -9.58
N HIS A 188 -3.35 15.28 -8.47
CA HIS A 188 -3.31 14.56 -7.20
C HIS A 188 -4.70 14.27 -6.60
N ILE A 189 -5.76 15.00 -6.99
CA ILE A 189 -7.16 14.75 -6.58
C ILE A 189 -8.11 14.77 -7.78
N LYS A 190 -9.31 14.16 -7.64
CA LYS A 190 -10.38 14.22 -8.67
C LYS A 190 -11.23 15.45 -8.57
N THR A 191 -11.54 15.81 -7.35
CA THR A 191 -12.62 16.72 -7.04
C THR A 191 -12.09 17.61 -5.94
N ASN A 192 -12.14 18.91 -6.19
CA ASN A 192 -11.73 19.89 -5.19
C ASN A 192 -12.70 19.75 -4.00
N PRO A 193 -12.22 19.43 -2.79
CA PRO A 193 -13.11 19.19 -1.66
C PRO A 193 -13.82 20.46 -1.17
N LEU A 194 -13.34 21.65 -1.55
CA LEU A 194 -14.02 22.92 -1.29
C LEU A 194 -15.11 23.21 -2.31
N THR A 195 -14.77 23.22 -3.59
CA THR A 195 -15.69 23.67 -4.65
C THR A 195 -16.57 22.56 -5.21
N LYS A 196 -16.25 21.28 -4.92
CA LYS A 196 -16.85 20.08 -5.52
C LYS A 196 -16.68 19.95 -7.04
N ASN A 197 -15.89 20.83 -7.66
CA ASN A 197 -15.59 20.77 -9.09
C ASN A 197 -14.55 19.70 -9.39
N GLU A 198 -14.62 19.14 -10.60
CA GLU A 198 -13.60 18.22 -11.09
C GLU A 198 -12.27 18.94 -11.31
N VAL A 199 -11.18 18.26 -10.96
CA VAL A 199 -9.80 18.69 -11.13
C VAL A 199 -9.20 17.79 -12.18
N ASN A 200 -9.02 18.35 -13.37
CA ASN A 200 -8.50 17.65 -14.54
C ASN A 200 -7.00 17.88 -14.75
N GLU A 201 -6.44 18.93 -14.15
CA GLU A 201 -5.04 19.31 -14.30
C GLU A 201 -4.33 19.40 -12.94
N PRO A 202 -3.01 19.11 -12.89
CA PRO A 202 -2.19 19.35 -11.71
C PRO A 202 -2.31 20.80 -11.20
N ILE A 203 -2.07 21.02 -9.90
CA ILE A 203 -2.07 22.39 -9.34
C ILE A 203 -1.01 23.25 -10.05
N ASN A 204 0.17 22.65 -10.26
CA ASN A 204 1.28 23.21 -11.01
C ASN A 204 2.27 22.08 -11.35
N SER A 205 3.31 22.40 -12.14
CA SER A 205 4.36 21.44 -12.54
C SER A 205 5.16 20.84 -11.38
N LYS A 206 5.14 21.46 -10.19
CA LYS A 206 5.83 21.00 -8.97
C LYS A 206 4.91 20.23 -8.01
N THR A 207 3.59 20.27 -8.20
CA THR A 207 2.58 19.66 -7.33
C THR A 207 1.55 18.89 -8.18
N ASN A 208 1.90 17.63 -8.44
CA ASN A 208 1.18 16.65 -9.26
C ASN A 208 1.10 15.29 -8.55
N ALA A 209 0.44 14.29 -9.14
CA ALA A 209 0.29 12.99 -8.47
C ALA A 209 1.66 12.36 -8.12
N PHE A 210 2.65 12.44 -9.01
CA PHE A 210 4.00 11.89 -8.75
C PHE A 210 4.67 12.49 -7.52
N THR A 211 4.71 13.81 -7.41
CA THR A 211 5.33 14.53 -6.28
C THR A 211 4.58 14.29 -4.98
N VAL A 212 3.24 14.23 -5.03
CA VAL A 212 2.39 13.99 -3.86
C VAL A 212 2.53 12.54 -3.34
N ILE A 213 2.68 11.54 -4.20
CA ILE A 213 2.99 10.15 -3.77
C ILE A 213 4.34 10.11 -3.05
N ASN A 214 5.35 10.83 -3.55
CA ASN A 214 6.65 10.90 -2.91
C ASN A 214 6.60 11.62 -1.55
N LEU A 215 5.78 12.68 -1.43
CA LEU A 215 5.45 13.31 -0.17
C LEU A 215 4.87 12.28 0.82
N TRP A 216 3.83 11.55 0.43
CA TRP A 216 3.18 10.57 1.32
C TRP A 216 4.08 9.42 1.73
N ARG A 217 4.99 9.00 0.86
CA ARG A 217 6.03 8.04 1.22
C ARG A 217 6.95 8.59 2.30
N ASP A 218 7.45 9.81 2.14
CA ASP A 218 8.32 10.44 3.13
C ASP A 218 7.56 10.73 4.44
N TRP A 219 6.27 10.99 4.34
CA TRP A 219 5.34 11.14 5.46
C TRP A 219 5.27 9.86 6.28
N ARG A 220 4.93 8.73 5.64
CA ARG A 220 4.94 7.40 6.25
C ARG A 220 6.28 7.11 6.92
N ASN A 221 7.39 7.33 6.21
CA ASN A 221 8.72 7.04 6.75
C ASN A 221 9.03 7.89 7.99
N SER A 222 8.53 9.12 8.05
CA SER A 222 8.70 9.98 9.23
C SER A 222 7.83 9.51 10.40
N ILE A 223 6.61 9.04 10.15
CA ILE A 223 5.78 8.40 11.20
C ILE A 223 6.48 7.14 11.74
N VAL A 224 6.91 6.24 10.86
CA VAL A 224 7.48 4.93 11.26
C VAL A 224 8.86 5.05 11.91
N HIS A 225 9.75 5.88 11.36
CA HIS A 225 11.17 5.87 11.73
C HIS A 225 11.62 7.11 12.52
N LYS A 226 10.79 8.13 12.64
CA LYS A 226 11.13 9.40 13.31
C LYS A 226 10.05 9.85 14.28
N SER A 227 9.21 8.93 14.76
CA SER A 227 8.12 9.21 15.69
C SER A 227 7.17 10.31 15.22
N GLY A 228 7.03 10.47 13.89
CA GLY A 228 6.21 11.52 13.27
C GLY A 228 6.85 12.91 13.28
N MET A 229 8.11 13.07 13.66
CA MET A 229 8.77 14.38 13.75
C MET A 229 9.21 14.92 12.38
N ILE A 230 8.97 16.21 12.17
CA ILE A 230 9.33 16.97 10.96
C ILE A 230 10.76 17.48 11.11
N ASN A 231 11.72 16.76 10.54
CA ASN A 231 13.10 17.22 10.49
C ASN A 231 13.35 18.21 9.33
N GLU A 232 14.48 18.90 9.38
CA GLU A 232 14.87 19.90 8.38
C GLU A 232 14.82 19.38 6.93
N ARG A 233 15.38 18.19 6.71
CA ARG A 233 15.41 17.57 5.38
C ARG A 233 14.00 17.29 4.84
N PHE A 234 13.09 16.80 5.68
CA PHE A 234 11.70 16.59 5.30
C PHE A 234 11.04 17.93 4.97
N TYR A 235 11.20 18.92 5.85
CA TYR A 235 10.59 20.24 5.70
C TYR A 235 10.98 20.90 4.39
N ASN A 236 12.28 21.03 4.13
CA ASN A 236 12.81 21.69 2.94
C ASN A 236 12.38 21.00 1.64
N LYS A 237 12.24 19.66 1.67
CA LYS A 237 11.81 18.88 0.51
C LYS A 237 10.31 19.02 0.22
N ASN A 238 9.49 19.05 1.27
CA ASN A 238 8.06 18.76 1.17
C ASN A 238 7.14 19.96 1.47
N LYS A 239 7.66 21.05 2.06
CA LYS A 239 6.85 22.21 2.47
C LYS A 239 6.00 22.75 1.32
N GLN A 240 6.61 23.02 0.17
CA GLN A 240 5.90 23.64 -0.95
C GLN A 240 4.76 22.75 -1.48
N VAL A 241 5.04 21.45 -1.67
CA VAL A 241 4.04 20.47 -2.12
C VAL A 241 2.87 20.41 -1.13
N TRP A 242 3.17 20.39 0.17
CA TRP A 242 2.15 20.41 1.21
C TRP A 242 1.32 21.70 1.19
N THR A 243 1.97 22.87 1.17
CA THR A 243 1.30 24.17 1.13
C THR A 243 0.36 24.27 -0.08
N ASP A 244 0.81 23.80 -1.25
CA ASP A 244 -0.03 23.81 -2.46
C ASP A 244 -1.23 22.86 -2.32
N MET A 245 -1.04 21.66 -1.78
CA MET A 245 -2.15 20.74 -1.52
C MET A 245 -3.18 21.31 -0.54
N GLN A 246 -2.72 21.99 0.53
CA GLN A 246 -3.58 22.56 1.56
C GLN A 246 -4.53 23.65 1.02
N LYS A 247 -4.17 24.33 -0.08
CA LYS A 247 -5.06 25.33 -0.73
C LYS A 247 -6.42 24.75 -1.15
N LEU A 248 -6.50 23.43 -1.32
CA LEU A 248 -7.73 22.75 -1.71
C LEU A 248 -8.55 22.25 -0.52
N PHE A 249 -8.08 22.43 0.72
CA PHE A 249 -8.76 21.98 1.92
C PHE A 249 -9.20 23.17 2.81
N PRO A 250 -10.31 23.03 3.55
CA PRO A 250 -10.89 24.14 4.34
C PRO A 250 -10.03 24.56 5.54
N LYS A 251 -9.12 23.70 5.99
CA LYS A 251 -8.25 23.97 7.14
C LYS A 251 -6.82 24.01 6.64
N ASN A 252 -6.20 25.19 6.67
CA ASN A 252 -4.80 25.34 6.32
C ASN A 252 -3.95 24.90 7.52
N ILE A 253 -3.42 23.68 7.47
CA ILE A 253 -2.51 23.17 8.50
C ILE A 253 -1.09 23.41 8.04
N GLU A 254 -0.34 24.24 8.77
CA GLU A 254 1.07 24.46 8.44
C GLU A 254 1.96 23.32 8.92
N LEU A 255 3.00 23.00 8.13
CA LEU A 255 4.10 22.18 8.62
C LEU A 255 5.00 23.07 9.48
N LEU A 256 5.35 22.59 10.67
CA LEU A 256 6.28 23.25 11.57
C LEU A 256 7.58 22.46 11.63
N LYS A 257 8.72 23.10 11.35
CA LYS A 257 10.05 22.48 11.50
C LYS A 257 10.24 22.13 12.99
N GLY A 258 10.60 20.88 13.28
CA GLY A 258 10.68 20.37 14.66
C GLY A 258 9.34 20.00 15.29
N GLY A 259 8.21 20.25 14.61
CA GLY A 259 6.89 19.81 15.03
C GLY A 259 6.59 18.36 14.63
N ARG A 260 5.43 17.86 15.05
CA ARG A 260 4.90 16.55 14.62
C ARG A 260 4.08 16.71 13.33
N LEU A 261 4.11 15.68 12.49
CA LEU A 261 3.28 15.61 11.29
C LEU A 261 1.79 15.61 11.66
N PRO A 262 0.95 16.42 10.97
CA PRO A 262 -0.49 16.39 11.21
C PRO A 262 -1.09 15.09 10.71
N CYS A 263 -1.58 14.25 11.62
CA CYS A 263 -2.20 12.97 11.29
C CYS A 263 -3.69 13.02 11.60
N ASP A 264 -4.44 13.72 10.74
CA ASP A 264 -5.89 13.90 10.87
C ASP A 264 -6.69 13.19 9.77
N HIS A 265 -8.01 13.27 9.88
CA HIS A 265 -8.93 12.64 8.94
C HIS A 265 -8.76 13.17 7.51
N THR A 266 -8.51 14.48 7.37
CA THR A 266 -8.27 15.14 6.08
C THR A 266 -7.03 14.56 5.40
N THR A 267 -5.95 14.41 6.16
CA THR A 267 -4.68 13.84 5.72
C THR A 267 -4.89 12.41 5.25
N PHE A 268 -5.59 11.57 6.03
CA PHE A 268 -5.91 10.20 5.64
C PHE A 268 -6.70 10.15 4.32
N ARG A 269 -7.76 10.97 4.17
CA ARG A 269 -8.54 11.06 2.93
C ARG A 269 -7.73 11.54 1.72
N ALA A 270 -6.82 12.49 1.92
CA ALA A 270 -5.94 12.97 0.86
C ALA A 270 -5.01 11.86 0.38
N VAL A 271 -4.40 11.10 1.31
CA VAL A 271 -3.54 9.95 0.98
C VAL A 271 -4.31 8.88 0.21
N THR A 272 -5.53 8.53 0.67
CA THR A 272 -6.35 7.50 0.02
C THR A 272 -6.78 7.89 -1.38
N THR A 273 -7.13 9.15 -1.58
CA THR A 273 -7.50 9.68 -2.89
C THR A 273 -6.33 9.62 -3.85
N VAL A 274 -5.17 10.15 -3.48
CA VAL A 274 -4.00 10.23 -4.37
C VAL A 274 -3.55 8.84 -4.82
N HIS A 275 -3.33 7.90 -3.89
CA HIS A 275 -2.86 6.57 -4.27
C HIS A 275 -3.90 5.78 -5.05
N SER A 276 -5.20 5.92 -4.76
CA SER A 276 -6.24 5.24 -5.55
C SER A 276 -6.25 5.72 -7.00
N ARG A 277 -6.05 7.02 -7.22
CA ARG A 277 -5.93 7.61 -8.56
C ARG A 277 -4.69 7.12 -9.27
N ALA A 278 -3.53 7.22 -8.62
CA ALA A 278 -2.28 6.74 -9.17
C ALA A 278 -2.36 5.25 -9.53
N ALA A 279 -2.96 4.44 -8.65
CA ALA A 279 -3.18 3.02 -8.91
C ALA A 279 -4.05 2.80 -10.15
N LYS A 280 -5.14 3.56 -10.30
CA LYS A 280 -5.99 3.51 -11.50
C LYS A 280 -5.21 3.91 -12.77
N ALA A 281 -4.54 5.06 -12.78
CA ALA A 281 -3.76 5.53 -13.93
C ALA A 281 -2.69 4.50 -14.34
N MET A 282 -1.96 3.96 -13.36
CA MET A 282 -1.01 2.87 -13.58
C MET A 282 -1.70 1.65 -14.18
N ARG A 283 -2.89 1.25 -13.69
CA ARG A 283 -3.65 0.12 -14.26
C ARG A 283 -4.02 0.37 -15.71
N ASP A 284 -4.49 1.56 -16.05
CA ASP A 284 -4.92 1.93 -17.39
C ASP A 284 -3.72 1.88 -18.36
N LEU A 285 -2.55 2.39 -17.95
CA LEU A 285 -1.31 2.24 -18.71
C LEU A 285 -0.94 0.76 -18.93
N LEU A 286 -1.06 -0.08 -17.90
CA LEU A 286 -0.75 -1.50 -18.01
C LEU A 286 -1.70 -2.21 -18.99
N VAL A 287 -3.00 -1.88 -18.99
CA VAL A 287 -3.97 -2.42 -19.96
C VAL A 287 -3.58 -2.04 -21.39
N LYS A 288 -3.20 -0.77 -21.60
CA LYS A 288 -2.75 -0.28 -22.91
C LYS A 288 -1.46 -0.98 -23.37
N THR A 289 -0.49 -1.11 -22.46
CA THR A 289 0.80 -1.76 -22.72
C THR A 289 0.64 -3.26 -23.00
N SER A 290 -0.36 -3.90 -22.38
CA SER A 290 -0.64 -5.33 -22.58
C SER A 290 -1.53 -5.62 -23.79
N ASN A 291 -1.80 -4.64 -24.67
CA ASN A 291 -2.73 -4.78 -25.79
C ASN A 291 -4.10 -5.33 -25.36
N GLU A 292 -4.58 -4.93 -24.18
CA GLU A 292 -5.83 -5.42 -23.58
C GLU A 292 -5.89 -6.95 -23.37
N ARG A 293 -4.75 -7.65 -23.41
CA ARG A 293 -4.69 -9.08 -23.15
C ARG A 293 -4.86 -9.32 -21.66
N ARG A 294 -5.88 -10.09 -21.28
CA ARG A 294 -6.04 -10.53 -19.88
C ARG A 294 -5.54 -11.95 -19.70
N GLY A 295 -4.60 -12.10 -18.77
CA GLY A 295 -4.18 -13.40 -18.24
C GLY A 295 -5.02 -13.89 -17.06
N HIS A 296 -6.07 -13.18 -16.63
CA HIS A 296 -6.91 -13.58 -15.50
C HIS A 296 -8.36 -13.22 -15.77
N VAL A 297 -9.30 -14.07 -15.33
CA VAL A 297 -10.74 -13.93 -15.65
C VAL A 297 -11.32 -12.60 -15.15
N HIS A 298 -10.81 -12.08 -14.04
CA HIS A 298 -11.23 -10.80 -13.45
C HIS A 298 -10.39 -9.58 -13.87
N ALA A 299 -9.37 -9.74 -14.72
CA ALA A 299 -8.66 -8.58 -15.27
C ALA A 299 -9.45 -8.00 -16.47
N PRO A 300 -9.55 -6.67 -16.65
CA PRO A 300 -10.14 -6.09 -17.86
C PRO A 300 -9.34 -6.48 -19.11
N GLY A 301 -10.03 -6.69 -20.23
CA GLY A 301 -9.44 -7.07 -21.52
C GLY A 301 -10.06 -8.31 -22.18
N LYS A 302 -9.67 -8.62 -23.43
CA LYS A 302 -10.06 -9.87 -24.10
C LYS A 302 -9.26 -11.03 -23.51
N ALA A 303 -9.93 -12.13 -23.15
CA ALA A 303 -9.26 -13.33 -22.66
C ALA A 303 -8.25 -13.77 -23.72
N TRP A 304 -6.96 -13.83 -23.35
CA TRP A 304 -5.95 -14.30 -24.28
C TRP A 304 -6.18 -15.80 -24.51
N ASN A 305 -6.74 -16.12 -25.67
CA ASN A 305 -7.03 -17.50 -26.01
C ASN A 305 -5.77 -18.11 -26.64
N TYR A 306 -4.90 -18.65 -25.78
CA TYR A 306 -3.67 -19.35 -26.17
C TYR A 306 -3.92 -20.38 -27.29
N ASN A 307 -5.12 -20.98 -27.35
CA ASN A 307 -5.48 -22.01 -28.32
C ASN A 307 -5.99 -21.47 -29.68
N LYS A 308 -6.39 -20.19 -29.77
CA LYS A 308 -6.95 -19.60 -31.01
C LYS A 308 -6.08 -18.51 -31.65
N GLN A 309 -5.17 -17.90 -30.90
CA GLN A 309 -4.44 -16.69 -31.34
C GLN A 309 -2.92 -16.86 -31.44
N GLY A 310 -2.41 -18.07 -31.18
CA GLY A 310 -1.00 -18.41 -31.34
C GLY A 310 -0.09 -17.67 -30.36
N LEU A 311 0.58 -18.43 -29.50
CA LEU A 311 1.99 -18.16 -29.24
C LEU A 311 2.74 -19.34 -29.85
N MET A 312 3.90 -19.07 -30.49
CA MET A 312 4.72 -20.10 -31.14
C MET A 312 4.72 -21.42 -30.34
N PRO A 313 4.55 -22.57 -31.02
CA PRO A 313 4.20 -23.81 -30.38
C PRO A 313 5.34 -24.28 -29.47
N PRO A 314 4.99 -24.91 -28.34
CA PRO A 314 5.50 -26.26 -28.17
C PRO A 314 4.37 -27.20 -27.76
N GLU A 315 4.38 -28.33 -28.45
CA GLU A 315 3.36 -29.37 -28.44
C GLU A 315 3.04 -29.90 -27.03
N LYS A 316 1.74 -30.19 -26.85
CA LYS A 316 1.10 -30.97 -25.78
C LYS A 316 1.21 -30.42 -24.34
N ILE A 317 0.16 -29.74 -23.87
CA ILE A 317 -0.17 -29.73 -22.42
C ILE A 317 -1.65 -30.15 -22.26
N PRO A 318 -1.99 -31.05 -21.31
CA PRO A 318 -3.25 -31.79 -21.27
C PRO A 318 -4.42 -31.04 -20.60
N ASP A 319 -5.63 -31.58 -20.81
CA ASP A 319 -6.96 -30.97 -20.69
C ASP A 319 -7.59 -30.79 -19.29
N LYS A 320 -6.84 -30.80 -18.19
CA LYS A 320 -7.44 -30.55 -16.86
C LYS A 320 -6.60 -29.57 -16.06
N LEU A 321 -6.98 -28.29 -16.15
CA LEU A 321 -6.51 -27.21 -15.28
C LEU A 321 -6.89 -27.55 -13.83
N PRO A 322 -5.96 -27.36 -12.88
CA PRO A 322 -5.87 -26.01 -12.31
C PRO A 322 -4.42 -25.61 -12.10
N PRO A 323 -3.95 -24.50 -12.69
CA PRO A 323 -2.64 -24.05 -12.31
C PRO A 323 -2.66 -22.60 -11.84
N LEU A 324 -2.18 -22.44 -10.60
CA LEU A 324 -1.65 -21.21 -10.00
C LEU A 324 -0.43 -20.63 -10.77
N LEU A 325 -0.10 -21.18 -11.94
CA LEU A 325 0.94 -20.80 -12.89
C LEU A 325 0.32 -20.92 -14.29
N MET A 326 0.35 -19.90 -15.15
CA MET A 326 -0.25 -20.09 -16.48
C MET A 326 0.79 -20.59 -17.48
N LYS A 327 0.35 -21.51 -18.34
CA LYS A 327 1.04 -21.89 -19.56
C LYS A 327 1.36 -20.60 -20.34
N GLY A 328 2.64 -20.23 -20.41
CA GLY A 328 3.12 -18.94 -20.96
C GLY A 328 3.96 -18.10 -19.98
N ASP A 329 3.85 -18.31 -18.67
CA ASP A 329 4.89 -17.88 -17.73
C ASP A 329 6.17 -18.68 -18.08
N HIS A 330 7.32 -18.01 -18.24
CA HIS A 330 8.59 -18.62 -18.67
C HIS A 330 8.80 -19.99 -17.97
N ASN A 331 9.13 -21.05 -18.73
CA ASN A 331 9.22 -22.43 -18.22
C ASN A 331 10.01 -22.53 -16.90
N SER A 332 11.05 -21.72 -16.78
CA SER A 332 11.90 -21.60 -15.59
C SER A 332 11.19 -21.09 -14.33
N SER A 333 10.17 -20.24 -14.43
CA SER A 333 9.36 -19.77 -13.30
C SER A 333 8.37 -20.84 -12.85
N PHE A 334 7.82 -21.61 -13.80
CA PHE A 334 7.03 -22.79 -13.51
C PHE A 334 7.88 -23.83 -12.76
N LEU A 335 9.03 -24.22 -13.32
CA LEU A 335 9.96 -25.17 -12.71
C LEU A 335 10.49 -24.68 -11.37
N TRP A 336 10.72 -23.38 -11.18
CA TRP A 336 11.11 -22.84 -9.86
C TRP A 336 10.01 -23.02 -8.81
N ALA A 337 8.74 -22.92 -9.17
CA ALA A 337 7.63 -23.08 -8.23
C ALA A 337 7.31 -24.56 -7.96
N THR A 338 7.37 -25.41 -8.99
CA THR A 338 6.88 -26.80 -8.94
C THR A 338 7.97 -27.86 -8.79
N ASP A 339 9.23 -27.56 -9.13
CA ASP A 339 10.30 -28.56 -9.18
C ASP A 339 11.44 -28.21 -8.19
N ASN A 340 11.48 -28.98 -7.09
CA ASN A 340 12.53 -28.90 -6.07
C ASN A 340 13.92 -29.23 -6.61
N SER A 341 14.02 -30.14 -7.57
CA SER A 341 15.29 -30.54 -8.18
C SER A 341 15.83 -29.41 -9.07
N TYR A 342 14.95 -28.76 -9.84
CA TYR A 342 15.28 -27.57 -10.61
C TYR A 342 15.67 -26.40 -9.70
N ARG A 343 14.92 -26.14 -8.62
CA ARG A 343 15.32 -25.15 -7.59
C ARG A 343 16.74 -25.43 -7.08
N ARG A 344 17.05 -26.66 -6.67
CA ARG A 344 18.38 -27.04 -6.16
C ARG A 344 19.46 -26.93 -7.23
N LYS A 345 19.20 -27.38 -8.45
CA LYS A 345 20.12 -27.32 -9.60
C LYS A 345 20.47 -25.89 -9.94
N VAL A 346 19.47 -25.03 -10.10
CA VAL A 346 19.70 -23.61 -10.40
C VAL A 346 20.36 -22.90 -9.22
N SER A 347 19.99 -23.24 -7.98
CA SER A 347 20.65 -22.67 -6.79
C SER A 347 22.15 -22.98 -6.69
N LYS A 348 22.62 -24.08 -7.30
CA LYS A 348 24.06 -24.44 -7.35
C LYS A 348 24.88 -23.59 -8.32
N PHE A 349 24.26 -22.98 -9.34
CA PHE A 349 24.97 -22.15 -10.33
C PHE A 349 25.13 -20.67 -9.93
N TYR A 350 24.64 -20.29 -8.75
CA TYR A 350 24.71 -18.92 -8.21
C TYR A 350 25.47 -18.84 -6.88
N TYR A 351 26.32 -19.83 -6.60
CA TYR A 351 27.33 -19.79 -5.54
C TYR A 351 28.70 -19.50 -6.15
#